data_AF-A0A554KNP3-F1
#
_entry.id   AF-A0A554KNP3-F1
#
_cell.length_a   1.000
_cell.length_b   1.000
_cell.length_c   1.000
_cell.angle_alpha   90.00
_cell.angle_beta   90.00
_cell.angle_gamma   90.00
#
_symmetry.space_group_name_H-M   'P 1'
#
loop_
_entity.id
_entity.type
_entity.pdbx_description
1 polymer ?
#
loop_
_entity_poly.entity_id
_entity_poly.type
_entity_poly.pdbx_seq_one_letter_code
_entity_poly.pdbx_strand_id
1 'polypeptide(L)'
;MGSSGSSEAVFEITANHIKLLEECYVQWLNIEFGAPGIDPKRPYGNSMMIYEQIAEIIGLQLVKIDDEVRATNEQREICRKLHEELEIVLAILLSNPQAGIQPGKYVQNESEKWERVP
;
A
#
# COMPACT_ATOMS: atom_id res chain seq x y z
N MET A 1 24.01 -2.63 -31.52
CA MET A 1 23.20 -1.81 -30.60
C MET A 1 22.02 -2.66 -30.20
N GLY A 2 22.15 -3.41 -29.11
CA GLY A 2 21.04 -4.19 -28.58
C GLY A 2 20.16 -3.24 -27.77
N SER A 3 18.90 -3.07 -28.18
CA SER A 3 17.90 -2.43 -27.33
C SER A 3 17.83 -3.21 -26.02
N SER A 4 18.27 -2.57 -24.94
CA SER A 4 17.96 -3.00 -23.58
C SER A 4 16.45 -2.91 -23.47
N GLY A 5 15.76 -4.05 -23.56
CA GLY A 5 14.34 -4.12 -23.24
C GLY A 5 14.19 -3.69 -21.79
N SER A 6 13.73 -2.47 -21.57
CA SER A 6 13.24 -2.05 -20.27
C SER A 6 12.13 -3.02 -19.91
N SER A 7 12.35 -3.88 -18.91
CA SER A 7 11.26 -4.66 -18.35
C SER A 7 10.32 -3.66 -17.69
N GLU A 8 9.17 -3.41 -18.32
CA GLU A 8 8.12 -2.61 -17.72
C GLU A 8 7.75 -3.23 -16.36
N ALA A 9 7.81 -2.43 -15.29
CA ALA A 9 7.40 -2.90 -13.97
C ALA A 9 5.88 -3.14 -13.97
N VAL A 10 5.45 -4.30 -13.48
CA VAL A 10 4.03 -4.67 -13.39
C VAL A 10 3.66 -4.82 -11.92
N PHE A 11 2.51 -4.26 -11.54
CA PHE A 11 1.97 -4.34 -10.19
C PHE A 11 0.47 -4.64 -10.22
N GLU A 12 -0.01 -5.46 -9.29
CA GLU A 12 -1.43 -5.78 -9.15
C GLU A 12 -2.01 -5.11 -7.90
N ILE A 13 -2.92 -4.17 -8.10
CA ILE A 13 -3.71 -3.61 -7.00
C ILE A 13 -4.78 -4.63 -6.62
N THR A 14 -4.80 -5.04 -5.35
CA THR A 14 -5.80 -5.91 -4.76
C THR A 14 -6.84 -5.11 -4.00
N ALA A 15 -7.97 -5.73 -3.65
CA ALA A 15 -8.96 -5.10 -2.77
C ALA A 15 -8.39 -4.74 -1.38
N ASN A 16 -7.41 -5.49 -0.88
CA ASN A 16 -6.78 -5.21 0.41
C ASN A 16 -5.89 -3.96 0.35
N HIS A 17 -5.25 -3.67 -0.78
CA HIS A 17 -4.55 -2.40 -0.99
C HIS A 17 -5.52 -1.22 -0.87
N ILE A 18 -6.70 -1.33 -1.49
CA ILE A 18 -7.71 -0.27 -1.45
C ILE A 18 -8.20 -0.05 -0.02
N LYS A 19 -8.59 -1.12 0.70
CA LYS A 19 -9.01 -1.01 2.11
C LYS A 19 -7.97 -0.32 2.98
N LEU A 20 -6.69 -0.66 2.80
CA LEU A 20 -5.62 -0.06 3.60
C LEU A 20 -5.38 1.41 3.23
N LEU A 21 -5.47 1.75 1.95
CA LEU A 21 -5.34 3.12 1.45
C LEU A 21 -6.49 4.03 1.93
N GLU A 22 -7.71 3.51 2.05
CA GLU A 22 -8.88 4.25 2.56
C GLU A 22 -8.69 4.73 4.01
N GLU A 23 -7.85 4.05 4.78
CA GLU A 23 -7.53 4.39 6.17
C GLU A 23 -6.30 5.33 6.29
N CYS A 24 -5.62 5.62 5.17
CA CYS A 24 -4.48 6.55 5.16
C CYS A 24 -4.94 8.01 5.23
N TYR A 25 -4.20 8.83 5.96
CA TYR A 25 -4.46 10.27 6.05
C TYR A 25 -3.28 11.04 5.47
N VAL A 26 -3.58 12.03 4.63
CA VAL A 26 -2.59 12.97 4.13
C VAL A 26 -2.40 14.09 5.15
N GLN A 27 -1.15 14.38 5.46
CA GLN A 27 -0.73 15.54 6.25
C GLN A 27 0.24 16.40 5.44
N TRP A 28 0.39 17.66 5.85
CA TRP A 28 1.45 18.51 5.36
C TRP A 28 2.71 18.28 6.20
N LEU A 29 3.74 17.68 5.60
CA LEU A 29 5.03 17.47 6.24
C LEU A 29 5.85 18.76 6.12
N ASN A 30 6.08 19.47 7.24
CA ASN A 30 6.89 20.69 7.27
C ASN A 30 8.40 20.39 7.28
N ILE A 31 8.88 19.60 6.31
CA ILE A 31 10.30 19.30 6.10
C ILE A 31 10.75 20.02 4.83
N GLU A 32 11.88 20.74 4.86
CA GLU A 32 12.33 21.67 3.82
C GLU A 32 11.27 22.74 3.48
N PHE A 33 10.80 22.82 2.23
CA PHE A 33 9.70 23.70 1.81
C PHE A 33 8.31 23.11 2.08
N GLY A 34 8.28 21.88 2.60
CA GLY A 34 7.09 21.11 2.87
C GLY A 34 6.56 20.33 1.67
N ALA A 35 5.82 19.26 1.96
CA ALA A 35 5.18 18.42 0.96
C ALA A 35 3.95 17.71 1.54
N PRO A 36 2.95 17.34 0.73
CA PRO A 36 1.97 16.35 1.14
C PRO A 36 2.67 15.02 1.41
N GLY A 37 2.36 14.39 2.54
CA GLY A 37 2.85 13.06 2.89
C GLY A 37 1.81 12.31 3.70
N ILE A 38 2.00 11.00 3.87
CA ILE A 38 1.10 10.17 4.66
C ILE A 38 1.44 10.31 6.15
N ASP A 39 0.41 10.34 7.00
CA ASP A 39 0.57 10.26 8.45
C ASP A 39 0.94 8.82 8.85
N PRO A 40 2.16 8.53 9.35
CA PRO A 40 2.55 7.18 9.73
C PRO A 40 1.72 6.62 10.89
N LYS A 41 1.00 7.47 11.65
CA LYS A 41 0.07 7.04 12.70
C LYS A 41 -1.33 6.73 12.16
N ARG A 42 -1.60 6.96 10.88
CA ARG A 42 -2.87 6.65 10.23
C ARG A 42 -2.56 5.92 8.92
N PRO A 43 -2.67 4.59 8.94
CA PRO A 43 -3.92 3.94 9.34
C PRO A 43 -3.97 3.29 10.74
N TYR A 44 -2.86 3.11 11.45
CA TYR A 44 -2.80 2.19 12.61
C TYR A 44 -3.06 2.79 14.00
N GLY A 45 -3.33 4.10 14.07
CA GLY A 45 -3.44 4.84 15.32
C GLY A 45 -2.11 4.92 16.09
N ASN A 46 -2.20 5.22 17.40
CA ASN A 46 -1.05 5.17 18.32
C ASN A 46 -0.86 3.76 18.93
N SER A 47 -1.16 2.69 18.19
CA SER A 47 -1.03 1.32 18.66
C SER A 47 0.36 0.76 18.38
N MET A 48 0.91 -0.03 19.30
CA MET A 48 2.09 -0.87 19.04
C MET A 48 1.73 -2.16 18.28
N MET A 49 0.43 -2.46 18.12
CA MET A 49 -0.10 -3.68 17.51
C MET A 49 -0.39 -3.47 16.01
N ILE A 50 0.61 -3.00 15.25
CA ILE A 50 0.42 -2.59 13.84
C ILE A 50 -0.13 -3.75 12.98
N TYR A 51 0.39 -4.96 13.16
CA TYR A 51 -0.03 -6.12 12.37
C TYR A 51 -1.47 -6.50 12.65
N GLU A 52 -1.91 -6.40 13.89
CA GLU A 52 -3.28 -6.66 14.30
C GLU A 52 -4.25 -5.61 13.71
N GLN A 53 -3.85 -4.34 13.68
CA GLN A 53 -4.65 -3.29 13.03
C GLN A 53 -4.75 -3.51 11.51
N ILE A 54 -3.64 -3.86 10.83
CA ILE A 54 -3.68 -4.20 9.40
C ILE A 54 -4.63 -5.38 9.17
N ALA A 55 -4.50 -6.43 9.98
CA ALA A 55 -5.33 -7.62 9.87
C ALA A 55 -6.82 -7.30 10.05
N GLU A 56 -7.16 -6.44 11.01
CA GLU A 56 -8.52 -5.94 11.20
C GLU A 56 -9.06 -5.24 9.95
N ILE A 57 -8.29 -4.27 9.41
CA ILE A 57 -8.68 -3.49 8.22
C ILE A 57 -8.96 -4.40 7.01
N ILE A 58 -8.11 -5.40 6.78
CA ILE A 58 -8.26 -6.30 5.62
C ILE A 58 -9.20 -7.48 5.88
N GLY A 59 -9.64 -7.68 7.12
CA GLY A 59 -10.48 -8.79 7.55
C GLY A 59 -9.75 -10.14 7.70
N LEU A 60 -8.42 -10.11 7.90
CA LEU A 60 -7.59 -11.28 8.14
C LEU A 60 -7.84 -11.82 9.55
N GLN A 61 -8.37 -13.04 9.64
CA GLN A 61 -8.63 -13.69 10.93
C GLN A 61 -7.33 -14.12 11.60
N LEU A 62 -7.08 -13.58 12.78
CA LEU A 62 -5.90 -13.89 13.58
C LEU A 62 -6.13 -15.11 14.47
N VAL A 63 -5.05 -15.64 15.04
CA VAL A 63 -5.09 -16.80 15.92
C VAL A 63 -5.10 -16.38 17.39
N LYS A 64 -5.73 -17.20 18.23
CA LYS A 64 -5.68 -17.06 19.68
C LYS A 64 -4.49 -17.86 20.22
N ILE A 65 -3.54 -17.19 20.87
CA ILE A 65 -2.33 -17.77 21.49
C ILE A 65 -2.32 -17.30 22.95
N ASP A 66 -2.31 -18.24 23.91
CA ASP A 66 -2.27 -17.95 25.35
C ASP A 66 -3.29 -16.87 25.80
N ASP A 67 -4.53 -17.04 25.35
CA ASP A 67 -5.65 -16.12 25.59
C ASP A 67 -5.61 -14.75 24.89
N GLU A 68 -4.58 -14.47 24.09
CA GLU A 68 -4.47 -13.25 23.29
C GLU A 68 -4.66 -13.51 21.80
N VAL A 69 -5.36 -12.60 21.11
CA VAL A 69 -5.44 -12.61 19.64
C VAL A 69 -4.19 -11.93 19.07
N ARG A 70 -3.40 -12.67 18.28
CA ARG A 70 -2.11 -12.23 17.74
C ARG A 70 -1.88 -12.72 16.32
N ALA A 71 -1.16 -11.94 15.53
CA ALA A 71 -0.72 -12.38 14.21
C ALA A 71 0.44 -13.38 14.30
N THR A 72 0.35 -14.49 13.55
CA THR A 72 1.48 -15.40 13.34
C THR A 72 2.60 -14.73 12.55
N ASN A 73 3.79 -15.32 12.50
CA ASN A 73 4.91 -14.79 11.70
C ASN A 73 4.55 -14.66 10.20
N GLU A 74 3.80 -15.63 9.64
CA GLU A 74 3.32 -15.55 8.25
C GLU A 74 2.30 -14.43 8.06
N GLN A 75 1.37 -14.26 8.99
CA GLN A 75 0.38 -13.17 8.94
C GLN A 75 1.05 -11.80 9.06
N ARG A 76 2.08 -11.67 9.90
CA ARG A 76 2.87 -10.44 10.01
C ARG A 76 3.58 -10.12 8.69
N GLU A 77 4.11 -11.12 8.01
CA GLU A 77 4.75 -10.93 6.71
C GLU A 77 3.74 -10.50 5.63
N ILE A 78 2.54 -11.06 5.62
CA ILE A 78 1.44 -10.61 4.75
C ILE A 78 1.13 -9.13 5.01
N CYS A 79 0.94 -8.76 6.29
CA CYS A 79 0.61 -7.39 6.67
C CYS A 79 1.75 -6.42 6.33
N ARG A 80 3.00 -6.80 6.56
CA ARG A 80 4.20 -6.01 6.24
C ARG A 80 4.28 -5.73 4.74
N LYS A 81 4.18 -6.78 3.91
CA LYS A 81 4.21 -6.63 2.44
C LYS A 81 3.12 -5.70 1.96
N LEU A 82 1.89 -5.91 2.42
CA LEU A 82 0.75 -5.07 2.03
C LEU A 82 0.97 -3.60 2.39
N HIS A 83 1.57 -3.33 3.55
CA HIS A 83 1.90 -1.97 3.97
C HIS A 83 3.01 -1.34 3.12
N GLU A 84 4.08 -2.08 2.82
CA GLU A 84 5.17 -1.62 1.97
C GLU A 84 4.69 -1.37 0.53
N GLU A 85 3.80 -2.22 0.02
CA GLU A 85 3.19 -2.10 -1.30
C GLU A 85 2.34 -0.82 -1.47
N LEU A 86 1.92 -0.17 -0.38
CA LEU A 86 1.22 1.13 -0.47
C LEU A 86 2.07 2.22 -1.13
N GLU A 87 3.40 2.12 -1.09
CA GLU A 87 4.27 3.04 -1.84
C GLU A 87 3.92 3.03 -3.33
N ILE A 88 3.85 1.83 -3.92
CA ILE A 88 3.52 1.65 -5.33
C ILE A 88 2.06 2.03 -5.58
N VAL A 89 1.13 1.66 -4.69
CA VAL A 89 -0.29 2.01 -4.82
C VAL A 89 -0.49 3.53 -4.84
N LEU A 90 0.22 4.28 -3.99
CA LEU A 90 0.21 5.75 -3.99
C LEU A 90 0.79 6.32 -5.29
N ALA A 91 1.89 5.76 -5.78
CA ALA A 91 2.46 6.17 -7.08
C ALA A 91 1.48 5.93 -8.24
N ILE A 92 0.73 4.82 -8.21
CA ILE A 92 -0.32 4.53 -9.20
C ILE A 92 -1.47 5.54 -9.09
N LEU A 93 -1.96 5.82 -7.88
CA LEU A 93 -3.03 6.80 -7.67
C LEU A 93 -2.65 8.20 -8.17
N LEU A 94 -1.44 8.64 -7.84
CA LEU A 94 -0.93 9.95 -8.26
C LEU A 94 -0.60 10.00 -9.77
N SER A 95 -0.39 8.85 -10.41
CA SER A 95 -0.29 8.75 -11.87
C SER A 95 -1.65 8.85 -12.57
N ASN A 96 -2.75 8.56 -11.85
CA ASN A 96 -4.11 8.47 -12.40
C ASN A 96 -5.10 9.43 -11.71
N PRO A 97 -4.83 10.74 -11.60
CA PRO A 97 -5.63 11.66 -10.77
C PRO A 97 -7.07 11.87 -11.27
N GLN A 98 -7.34 11.67 -12.56
CA GLN A 98 -8.68 11.81 -13.13
C GLN A 98 -9.51 10.54 -13.01
N ALA A 99 -8.87 9.38 -13.18
CA ALA A 99 -9.54 8.08 -13.17
C ALA A 99 -9.58 7.43 -11.78
N GLY A 100 -8.67 7.84 -10.88
CA GLY A 100 -8.41 7.16 -9.62
C GLY A 100 -7.74 5.81 -9.83
N ILE A 101 -7.99 4.89 -8.89
CA ILE A 101 -7.49 3.50 -8.95
C ILE A 101 -8.62 2.51 -8.68
N GLN A 102 -8.43 1.31 -9.20
CA GLN A 102 -9.28 0.14 -8.97
C GLN A 102 -8.41 -1.12 -8.89
N PRO A 103 -8.90 -2.21 -8.29
CA PRO A 103 -8.22 -3.49 -8.38
C PRO A 103 -7.93 -3.91 -9.83
N GLY A 104 -6.78 -4.52 -10.05
CA GLY A 104 -6.30 -4.92 -11.38
C GLY A 104 -4.82 -4.65 -11.58
N LYS A 105 -4.35 -4.94 -12.79
CA LYS A 105 -2.94 -4.82 -13.16
C LYS A 105 -2.63 -3.42 -13.69
N TYR A 106 -1.48 -2.92 -13.29
CA TYR A 106 -0.90 -1.66 -13.74
C TYR A 106 0.51 -1.92 -14.24
N VAL A 107 0.91 -1.16 -15.25
CA VAL A 107 2.23 -1.21 -15.84
C VAL A 107 2.88 0.17 -15.78
N GLN A 108 4.16 0.20 -15.45
CA GLN A 108 4.94 1.43 -15.45
C GLN A 108 5.55 1.64 -16.84
N ASN A 109 5.25 2.80 -17.44
CA ASN A 109 5.81 3.20 -18.72
C ASN A 109 7.22 3.82 -18.58
N GLU A 110 7.86 4.14 -19.70
CA GLU A 110 9.22 4.73 -19.73
C GLU A 110 9.34 6.10 -19.04
N SER A 111 8.23 6.78 -18.79
CA SER A 111 8.16 8.06 -18.05
C SER A 111 7.84 7.87 -16.57
N GLU A 112 8.00 6.64 -16.05
CA GLU A 112 7.74 6.24 -14.67
C GLU A 112 6.26 6.39 -14.24
N LYS A 113 5.35 6.65 -15.19
CA LYS A 113 3.90 6.74 -14.93
C LYS A 113 3.26 5.37 -15.01
N TRP A 114 2.28 5.15 -14.15
CA TRP A 114 1.54 3.91 -14.09
C TRP A 114 0.22 4.00 -14.85
N GLU A 115 -0.04 3.01 -15.69
CA GLU A 115 -1.27 2.91 -16.49
C GLU A 115 -1.96 1.58 -16.22
N ARG A 116 -3.29 1.60 -16.14
CA ARG A 116 -4.08 0.38 -15.94
C ARG A 116 -4.04 -0.45 -17.22
N VAL A 117 -3.73 -1.74 -17.07
CA VAL A 117 -3.88 -2.70 -18.17
C VAL A 117 -5.38 -2.96 -18.38
N PRO A 118 -5.89 -2.89 -19.62
CA PRO A 118 -7.31 -3.13 -19.93
C PRO A 118 -7.86 -4.44 -19.33
#